data_AF-A0A1G9G3P2-F1
#
_entry.id   AF-A0A1G9G3P2-F1
#
_cell.length_a   1.000
_cell.length_b   1.000
_cell.length_c   1.000
_cell.angle_alpha   90.00
_cell.angle_beta   90.00
_cell.angle_gamma   90.00
#
_symmetry.space_group_name_H-M   'P 1'
#
loop_
_entity.id
_entity.type
_entity.pdbx_description
1 polymer ?
#
loop_
_entity_poly.entity_id
_entity_poly.type
_entity_poly.pdbx_seq_one_letter_code
_entity_poly.pdbx_strand_id
1 'polypeptide(L)'
;MRYIRYVLVGSIVAALVVVAMANRGFVTLTVLPEPLANLANWNFSIDLPLFIVALGGVAVGLLLGYLLEWIRESKHRSEVSKRQRQVKQLHREVSQLKAEKNKGKDDVLAILDEAATRKAS
;
A
#
# COMPACT_ATOMS: atom_id res chain seq x y z
N MET A 1 -15.58 -18.20 4.43
CA MET A 1 -14.94 -16.88 4.66
C MET A 1 -15.64 -15.70 3.97
N ARG A 2 -16.00 -15.78 2.67
CA ARG A 2 -16.68 -14.65 1.97
C ARG A 2 -18.11 -14.38 2.46
N TYR A 3 -18.88 -15.43 2.77
CA TYR A 3 -20.25 -15.30 3.26
C TYR A 3 -20.36 -14.51 4.57
N ILE A 4 -19.51 -14.81 5.56
CA ILE A 4 -19.49 -14.08 6.84
C ILE A 4 -19.20 -12.60 6.62
N ARG A 5 -18.26 -12.28 5.72
CA ARG A 5 -17.97 -10.89 5.32
C ARG A 5 -19.18 -10.21 4.68
N TYR A 6 -19.90 -10.89 3.78
CA TYR A 6 -21.09 -10.31 3.15
C TYR A 6 -22.24 -10.12 4.13
N VAL A 7 -22.46 -11.06 5.04
CA VAL A 7 -23.48 -10.92 6.09
C VAL A 7 -23.16 -9.74 7.01
N LEU A 8 -21.89 -9.57 7.39
CA LEU A 8 -21.45 -8.47 8.23
C LEU A 8 -21.54 -7.12 7.50
N VAL A 9 -21.09 -7.03 6.25
CA VAL A 9 -21.22 -5.79 5.45
C VAL A 9 -22.69 -5.49 5.18
N GLY A 10 -23.49 -6.50 4.86
CA GLY A 10 -24.93 -6.37 4.62
C GLY A 10 -25.68 -5.88 5.86
N SER A 11 -25.35 -6.37 7.05
CA SER A 11 -25.96 -5.90 8.29
C SER A 11 -25.59 -4.45 8.61
N ILE A 12 -24.33 -4.05 8.37
CA ILE A 12 -23.90 -2.65 8.50
C ILE A 12 -24.68 -1.77 7.51
N VAL A 13 -24.76 -2.15 6.24
CA VAL A 13 -25.50 -1.38 5.22
C VAL A 13 -26.97 -1.26 5.60
N ALA A 14 -27.61 -2.34 6.04
CA ALA A 14 -28.99 -2.31 6.50
C ALA A 14 -29.17 -1.34 7.68
N ALA A 15 -28.28 -1.37 8.67
CA ALA A 15 -28.30 -0.45 9.80
C ALA A 15 -28.14 1.02 9.34
N LEU A 16 -27.21 1.29 8.41
CA LEU A 16 -27.02 2.63 7.85
C LEU A 16 -28.27 3.13 7.11
N VAL A 17 -28.96 2.25 6.37
CA VAL A 17 -30.23 2.61 5.69
C VAL A 17 -31.31 2.95 6.71
N VAL A 18 -31.45 2.18 7.79
CA VAL A 18 -32.41 2.46 8.85
C VAL A 18 -32.12 3.80 9.52
N VAL A 19 -30.86 4.05 9.87
CA VAL A 19 -30.43 5.34 10.44
C VAL A 19 -30.68 6.49 9.47
N ALA A 20 -30.41 6.30 8.18
CA ALA A 20 -30.65 7.32 7.17
C ALA A 20 -32.14 7.64 7.02
N MET A 21 -33.00 6.63 7.02
CA MET A 21 -34.44 6.81 6.89
C MET A 21 -35.06 7.43 8.15
N ALA A 22 -34.56 7.06 9.33
CA ALA A 22 -34.95 7.67 10.61
C ALA A 22 -34.52 9.14 10.69
N ASN A 23 -33.34 9.48 10.16
CA ASN A 23 -32.75 10.82 10.22
C ASN A 23 -32.82 11.54 8.87
N ARG A 24 -34.05 11.67 8.36
CA ARG A 24 -34.39 12.42 7.14
C ARG A 24 -34.59 13.92 7.35
N GLY A 25 -34.35 14.42 8.57
CA GLY A 25 -34.47 15.84 8.89
C GLY A 25 -33.48 16.68 8.07
N PHE A 26 -33.93 17.84 7.60
CA PHE A 26 -33.07 18.81 6.92
C PHE A 26 -32.21 19.54 7.94
N VAL A 27 -30.94 19.72 7.61
CA VAL A 27 -29.98 20.51 8.38
C VAL A 27 -29.33 21.52 7.46
N THR A 28 -29.28 22.77 7.93
CA THR A 28 -28.58 23.85 7.27
C THR A 28 -27.09 23.74 7.54
N LEU A 29 -26.31 23.57 6.48
CA LEU A 29 -24.85 23.64 6.53
C LEU A 29 -24.41 25.04 6.12
N THR A 30 -23.97 25.81 7.11
CA THR A 30 -23.42 27.15 6.93
C THR A 30 -21.90 27.05 6.87
N VAL A 31 -21.27 27.50 5.78
CA VAL A 31 -19.81 27.39 5.61
C VAL A 31 -19.06 28.39 6.49
N LEU A 32 -19.62 29.59 6.68
CA LEU A 32 -19.05 30.64 7.52
C LEU A 32 -19.98 30.97 8.71
N PRO A 33 -19.43 31.10 9.93
CA PRO A 33 -20.13 31.71 11.05
C PRO A 33 -20.58 33.13 10.72
N GLU A 34 -21.75 33.55 11.23
CA GLU A 34 -22.35 34.88 10.96
C GLU A 34 -21.38 36.07 11.07
N PRO A 35 -20.52 36.18 12.10
CA PRO A 35 -19.61 37.31 12.22
C PRO A 35 -18.59 37.37 11.08
N LEU A 36 -18.11 36.22 10.62
CA LEU A 36 -17.14 36.12 9.54
C LEU A 36 -17.79 36.31 8.17
N ALA A 37 -19.02 35.81 8.01
CA ALA A 37 -19.80 36.01 6.79
C ALA A 37 -20.11 37.48 6.53
N ASN A 38 -20.41 38.24 7.59
CA ASN A 38 -20.63 39.68 7.50
C ASN A 38 -19.34 40.45 7.12
N LEU A 39 -18.18 40.04 7.63
CA LEU A 39 -16.89 40.63 7.22
C LEU A 39 -16.51 40.27 5.78
N ALA A 40 -16.75 39.03 5.35
CA ALA A 40 -16.45 38.56 4.00
C ALA A 40 -17.50 38.98 2.96
N ASN A 41 -18.63 39.57 3.42
CA ASN A 41 -19.83 39.87 2.64
C ASN A 41 -20.31 38.67 1.79
N TRP A 42 -20.06 37.46 2.30
CA TRP A 42 -20.30 36.20 1.62
C TRP A 42 -20.76 35.15 2.64
N ASN A 43 -21.97 34.62 2.41
CA ASN A 43 -22.53 33.53 3.20
C ASN A 43 -23.05 32.46 2.24
N PHE A 44 -22.44 31.27 2.28
CA PHE A 44 -22.94 30.10 1.58
C PHE A 44 -23.56 29.14 2.60
N SER A 45 -24.85 28.89 2.43
CA SER A 45 -25.64 27.96 3.24
C SER A 45 -26.42 27.03 2.33
N ILE A 46 -26.44 25.74 2.67
CA ILE A 46 -27.20 24.74 1.92
C ILE A 46 -27.96 23.83 2.87
N ASP A 47 -29.24 23.60 2.58
CA ASP A 47 -30.07 22.67 3.33
C ASP A 47 -29.98 21.28 2.72
N LEU A 48 -29.50 20.33 3.52
CA LEU A 48 -29.35 18.95 3.10
C LEU A 48 -29.93 18.03 4.18
N PRO A 49 -30.55 16.89 3.81
CA PRO A 49 -30.92 15.87 4.78
C PRO A 49 -29.71 15.39 5.60
N LEU A 50 -29.88 15.23 6.92
CA LEU A 50 -28.82 14.85 7.87
C LEU A 50 -28.06 13.59 7.43
N PHE A 51 -28.76 12.59 6.90
CA PHE A 51 -28.13 11.35 6.45
C PHE A 51 -27.12 11.56 5.33
N ILE A 52 -27.33 12.54 4.44
CA ILE A 52 -26.37 12.87 3.35
C ILE A 52 -25.10 13.43 3.97
N VAL A 53 -25.24 14.31 4.96
CA VAL A 53 -24.10 14.91 5.67
C VAL A 53 -23.33 13.85 6.45
N ALA A 54 -24.02 12.99 7.19
CA ALA A 54 -23.41 11.95 7.99
C ALA A 54 -22.70 10.89 7.13
N LEU A 55 -23.41 10.31 6.16
CA LEU A 55 -22.83 9.28 5.28
C LEU A 55 -21.78 9.88 4.33
N GLY A 56 -22.02 11.08 3.81
CA GLY A 56 -21.06 11.81 3.00
C GLY A 56 -19.78 12.10 3.77
N GLY A 57 -19.87 12.54 5.02
CA GLY A 57 -18.72 12.77 5.89
C GLY A 57 -17.91 11.50 6.14
N VAL A 58 -18.58 10.36 6.41
CA VAL A 58 -17.91 9.06 6.55
C VAL A 58 -17.25 8.64 5.25
N ALA A 59 -17.94 8.76 4.12
CA ALA A 59 -17.39 8.41 2.81
C ALA A 59 -16.17 9.26 2.45
N VAL A 60 -16.25 10.58 2.63
CA VAL A 60 -15.12 11.50 2.42
C VAL A 60 -13.98 11.18 3.37
N GLY A 61 -14.26 10.91 4.65
CA GLY A 61 -13.25 10.50 5.63
C GLY A 61 -12.53 9.20 5.23
N LEU A 62 -13.27 8.21 4.72
CA LEU A 62 -12.69 6.97 4.20
C LEU A 62 -11.87 7.20 2.93
N LEU A 63 -12.33 8.04 2.02
CA LEU A 63 -11.59 8.40 0.81
C LEU A 63 -10.29 9.12 1.16
N LEU A 64 -10.33 10.09 2.08
CA LEU A 64 -9.16 10.79 2.58
C LEU A 64 -8.23 9.85 3.33
N GLY A 65 -8.75 8.98 4.20
CA GLY A 65 -7.95 7.96 4.89
C GLY A 65 -7.26 7.01 3.92
N TYR A 66 -7.97 6.57 2.88
CA TYR A 66 -7.41 5.76 1.80
C TYR A 66 -6.37 6.52 0.98
N LEU A 67 -6.62 7.79 0.66
CA LEU A 67 -5.70 8.63 -0.09
C LEU A 67 -4.40 8.88 0.72
N LEU A 68 -4.53 9.13 2.02
CA LEU A 68 -3.40 9.26 2.94
C LEU A 68 -2.63 7.96 3.08
N GLU A 69 -3.32 6.81 3.25
CA GLU A 69 -2.66 5.50 3.29
C GLU A 69 -1.96 5.21 1.96
N TRP A 70 -2.55 5.60 0.82
CA TRP A 70 -1.90 5.46 -0.48
C TRP A 70 -0.64 6.30 -0.61
N ILE A 71 -0.66 7.57 -0.17
CA ILE A 71 0.54 8.41 -0.14
C ILE A 71 1.60 7.80 0.79
N ARG A 72 1.18 7.23 1.93
CA ARG A 72 2.07 6.58 2.90
C ARG A 72 2.69 5.29 2.35
N GLU A 73 1.88 4.43 1.74
CA GLU A 73 2.26 3.17 1.10
C GLU A 73 3.15 3.40 -0.14
N SER A 74 2.97 4.51 -0.86
CA SER A 74 3.78 4.85 -2.04
C SER A 74 5.28 4.97 -1.73
N LYS A 75 5.63 5.32 -0.49
CA LYS A 75 7.02 5.48 -0.06
C LYS A 75 7.75 4.13 0.06
N HIS A 76 7.02 3.03 0.29
CA HIS A 76 7.59 1.70 0.52
C HIS A 76 7.92 0.92 -0.76
N ARG A 77 7.31 1.26 -1.90
CA ARG A 77 7.65 0.62 -3.19
C ARG A 77 9.05 0.99 -3.69
N SER A 78 9.63 2.10 -3.22
CA SER A 78 11.02 2.47 -3.57
C SER A 78 12.07 1.59 -2.87
N GLU A 79 11.76 1.10 -1.67
CA GLU A 79 12.64 0.22 -0.88
C GLU A 79 12.68 -1.21 -1.46
N VAL A 80 11.55 -1.75 -1.88
CA VAL A 80 11.46 -3.12 -2.42
C VAL A 80 12.23 -3.26 -3.74
N SER A 81 12.20 -2.24 -4.61
CA SER A 81 12.99 -2.19 -5.84
C SER A 81 14.50 -2.14 -5.57
N LYS A 82 14.92 -1.35 -4.56
CA LYS A 82 16.34 -1.27 -4.16
C LYS A 82 16.84 -2.58 -3.56
N ARG A 83 16.06 -3.23 -2.69
CA ARG A 83 16.43 -4.53 -2.09
C ARG A 83 16.51 -5.65 -3.12
N GLN A 84 15.61 -5.71 -4.11
CA GLN A 84 15.70 -6.71 -5.18
C GLN A 84 16.96 -6.53 -6.05
N ARG A 85 17.37 -5.28 -6.32
CA ARG A 85 18.61 -5.02 -7.08
C ARG A 85 19.86 -5.44 -6.30
N GLN A 86 19.90 -5.18 -4.99
CA GLN A 86 20.99 -5.61 -4.12
C GLN A 86 21.08 -7.14 -4.02
N VAL A 87 19.96 -7.83 -3.82
CA VAL A 87 19.94 -9.32 -3.81
C VAL A 87 20.44 -9.90 -5.14
N LYS A 88 20.09 -9.29 -6.28
CA LYS A 88 20.55 -9.74 -7.60
C LYS A 88 22.05 -9.48 -7.83
N GLN A 89 22.60 -8.40 -7.27
CA GLN A 89 24.04 -8.12 -7.30
C GLN A 89 24.81 -9.09 -6.39
N LEU A 90 24.35 -9.31 -5.15
CA LEU A 90 24.97 -10.29 -4.24
C LEU A 90 24.95 -11.72 -4.83
N HIS A 91 23.85 -12.14 -5.47
CA HIS A 91 23.82 -13.44 -6.14
C HIS A 91 24.84 -13.55 -7.29
N ARG A 92 25.07 -12.47 -8.04
CA ARG A 92 26.09 -12.45 -9.10
C ARG A 92 27.49 -12.55 -8.54
N GLU A 93 27.81 -11.78 -7.49
CA GLU A 93 29.12 -11.83 -6.85
C GLU A 93 29.40 -13.21 -6.24
N VAL A 94 28.42 -13.80 -5.54
CA VAL A 94 28.56 -15.18 -5.01
C VAL A 94 28.76 -16.20 -6.13
N SER A 95 28.06 -16.03 -7.27
CA SER A 95 28.22 -16.93 -8.42
C SER A 95 29.60 -16.80 -9.09
N GLN A 96 30.14 -15.58 -9.18
CA GLN A 96 31.46 -15.32 -9.76
C GLN A 96 32.58 -15.83 -8.84
N LEU A 97 32.47 -15.58 -7.53
CA LEU A 97 33.40 -16.11 -6.53
C LEU A 97 33.40 -17.64 -6.48
N LYS A 98 32.23 -18.28 -6.64
CA LYS A 98 32.15 -19.75 -6.78
C LYS A 98 32.79 -20.25 -8.09
N ALA A 99 32.62 -19.52 -9.19
CA ALA A 99 33.20 -19.89 -10.48
C ALA A 99 34.74 -19.74 -10.50
N GLU A 100 35.27 -18.66 -9.93
CA GLU A 100 36.73 -18.47 -9.77
C GLU A 100 37.34 -19.53 -8.85
N LYS A 101 36.67 -19.87 -7.75
CA LYS A 101 37.15 -20.90 -6.83
C LYS A 101 37.15 -22.31 -7.45
N ASN A 102 36.28 -22.57 -8.42
CA ASN A 102 36.27 -23.84 -9.16
C ASN A 102 37.35 -23.91 -10.24
N LYS A 103 37.68 -22.80 -10.93
CA LYS A 103 38.81 -22.75 -11.88
C LYS A 103 40.13 -23.16 -11.22
N GLY A 104 40.41 -22.67 -10.02
CA GLY A 104 41.62 -23.04 -9.29
C GLY A 104 41.65 -24.52 -8.85
N LYS A 105 40.50 -25.20 -8.74
CA LYS A 105 40.45 -26.64 -8.47
C LYS A 105 40.73 -27.47 -9.72
N ASP A 106 40.25 -27.03 -10.88
CA ASP A 106 40.48 -27.71 -12.15
C ASP A 106 41.96 -27.64 -12.56
N ASP A 107 42.64 -26.52 -12.29
CA ASP A 107 44.09 -26.41 -12.53
C ASP A 107 44.90 -27.35 -11.61
N VAL A 108 44.49 -27.52 -10.35
CA VAL A 108 45.14 -28.48 -9.43
C VAL A 108 44.86 -29.92 -9.85
N LEU A 109 43.64 -30.23 -10.31
CA LEU A 109 43.31 -31.54 -10.86
C LEU A 109 44.12 -31.86 -12.11
N ALA A 110 44.31 -30.87 -13.00
CA ALA A 110 45.13 -31.02 -14.21
C ALA A 110 46.62 -31.28 -13.87
N ILE A 111 47.17 -30.57 -12.89
CA ILE A 111 48.56 -30.79 -12.42
C ILE A 111 48.71 -32.18 -11.79
N LEU A 112 47.70 -32.65 -11.04
CA LEU A 112 47.72 -33.99 -10.43
C LEU A 112 47.62 -35.10 -11.48
N ASP A 113 46.81 -34.89 -12.53
CA ASP A 113 46.66 -35.86 -13.64
C ASP A 113 47.94 -35.91 -14.49
N GLU A 114 48.57 -34.75 -14.77
CA GLU A 114 49.86 -34.70 -15.47
C GLU A 114 50.98 -35.37 -14.65
N ALA A 115 51.00 -35.15 -13.33
CA ALA A 115 51.94 -35.83 -12.43
C ALA A 115 51.70 -37.35 -12.34
N ALA A 116 50.45 -37.80 -12.38
CA ALA A 116 50.10 -39.22 -12.41
C ALA A 116 50.53 -39.87 -13.74
N THR A 117 50.29 -39.18 -14.86
CA THR A 117 50.67 -39.64 -16.21
C THR A 117 52.19 -39.74 -16.37
N ARG A 118 52.95 -38.78 -15.82
CA ARG A 118 54.44 -38.79 -15.85
C ARG A 118 55.05 -39.90 -14.98
N LYS A 119 54.33 -40.38 -13.96
CA LYS A 119 54.80 -41.49 -13.11
C LYS A 119 54.55 -42.87 -13.73
N ALA A 120 53.69 -42.94 -14.74
CA ALA A 120 53.34 -44.18 -15.44
C ALA A 120 54.20 -44.46 -16.69
N SER A 121 55.08 -43.52 -17.08
CA SER A 121 56.11 -43.70 -18.13
C SER A 121 57.48 -43.97 -17.51
#